data_AF-A0AA39WL11-F1
#
_entry.id   AF-A0AA39WL11-F1
#
_cell.length_a   1.000
_cell.length_b   1.000
_cell.length_c   1.000
_cell.angle_alpha   90.00
_cell.angle_beta   90.00
_cell.angle_gamma   90.00
#
_symmetry.space_group_name_H-M   'P 1'
#
loop_
_entity.id
_entity.type
_entity.pdbx_description
1 polymer ?
#
loop_
_entity_poly.entity_id
_entity_poly.type
_entity_poly.pdbx_seq_one_letter_code
_entity_poly.pdbx_strand_id
1 'polypeptide(L)'
;MTDVAASLKSAAPHAPRTASALRSAQPRKPKRVVSIAIPGPTSNNDVTASQKTSAASPDLTVKTTPWAKTLILTLDGGGIRGYSSLIILRALMKEIALVEQTLEPHALSSAHTDRIDPDTIPDYVLRKGQYLPCHYFDYIAGTSVGGLIAIMLGMLGKGVEDCITEFKRQNKSIPLPDDTPIMGLDFPLLHRRSTWPTRRTRSFFDTFAKFSATATARARPHSATNQATNSSPTSSQQDDTESVATTDTVEFKKDSLQCQTLAWCTEVEEHKKRRPYAFCTYKEEEESDKLVSIPEVAKAITTPWSSSFKPFKLGSGQFVDGSKQIRDPTLEVLKEITALLSGPGEPPIDLLLSLGTDEHHAWFYEKLGRPSSMGSSPSQADIDKEEGKSFIHYHRFEVTDIRLGLRKKYYLRDIEEATEKWLAGDHQKEIPRYAEMLVSRRRARAATTRWETFALGVRYFCFHDECKDRFFDSRGDFHEHLDRKHRLMKEAAKGGVDIEETLDRGRKFGCS
;
A
#
# COMPACT_ATOMS: atom_id res chain seq x y z
N MET A 1 -63.52 8.67 39.28
CA MET A 1 -62.34 7.88 39.63
C MET A 1 -61.93 7.11 38.39
N THR A 2 -60.89 7.60 37.75
CA THR A 2 -60.34 7.19 36.45
C THR A 2 -59.19 6.24 36.69
N ASP A 3 -59.32 4.96 36.34
CA ASP A 3 -58.21 4.00 36.42
C ASP A 3 -57.78 3.52 35.02
N VAL A 4 -56.78 4.25 34.55
CA VAL A 4 -55.54 3.85 33.84
C VAL A 4 -55.51 2.45 33.19
N ALA A 5 -55.54 2.46 31.86
CA ALA A 5 -55.09 1.37 31.01
C ALA A 5 -53.54 1.33 30.95
N ALA A 6 -52.95 0.20 31.37
CA ALA A 6 -51.54 -0.10 31.14
C ALA A 6 -51.39 -1.16 30.04
N SER A 7 -50.93 -0.73 28.87
CA SER A 7 -50.58 -1.57 27.72
C SER A 7 -49.25 -2.29 27.97
N LEU A 8 -49.29 -3.62 28.08
CA LEU A 8 -48.12 -4.50 28.04
C LEU A 8 -47.49 -4.46 26.64
N LYS A 9 -46.33 -3.81 26.49
CA LYS A 9 -45.48 -3.92 25.30
C LYS A 9 -44.62 -5.18 25.42
N SER A 10 -44.76 -6.11 24.47
CA SER A 10 -43.84 -7.24 24.33
C SER A 10 -42.45 -6.74 23.94
N ALA A 11 -41.45 -6.97 24.79
CA ALA A 11 -40.06 -6.76 24.44
C ALA A 11 -39.63 -7.86 23.43
N ALA A 12 -39.30 -7.45 22.20
CA ALA A 12 -38.61 -8.31 21.25
C ALA A 12 -37.16 -8.55 21.75
N PRO A 13 -36.61 -9.77 21.62
CA PRO A 13 -35.27 -10.06 22.08
C PRO A 13 -34.24 -9.34 21.19
N HIS A 14 -33.42 -8.48 21.80
CA HIS A 14 -32.25 -7.91 21.16
C HIS A 14 -31.26 -9.03 20.78
N ALA A 15 -31.09 -9.27 19.48
CA ALA A 15 -30.00 -10.09 18.97
C ALA A 15 -28.65 -9.37 19.23
N PRO A 16 -27.63 -10.04 19.79
CA PRO A 16 -26.31 -9.45 19.96
C PRO A 16 -25.70 -9.19 18.57
N ARG A 17 -25.36 -7.93 18.29
CA ARG A 17 -24.65 -7.50 17.08
C ARG A 17 -23.17 -7.86 17.25
N THR A 18 -22.67 -8.78 16.44
CA THR A 18 -21.28 -9.24 16.47
C THR A 18 -20.35 -8.20 15.83
N ALA A 19 -19.34 -7.76 16.58
CA ALA A 19 -18.26 -6.89 16.12
C ALA A 19 -17.33 -7.63 15.13
N SER A 20 -16.62 -6.90 14.25
CA SER A 20 -15.50 -7.50 13.50
C SER A 20 -14.37 -7.84 14.47
N ALA A 21 -13.60 -8.87 14.14
CA ALA A 21 -12.61 -9.39 15.07
C ALA A 21 -11.41 -8.45 15.25
N LEU A 22 -11.11 -7.66 14.22
CA LEU A 22 -10.04 -6.65 14.23
C LEU A 22 -10.56 -5.25 13.89
N ARG A 23 -11.85 -5.10 13.55
CA ARG A 23 -12.49 -3.82 13.21
C ARG A 23 -13.82 -3.69 13.95
N SER A 24 -14.37 -2.50 14.13
CA SER A 24 -15.78 -2.36 14.53
C SER A 24 -16.69 -2.44 13.30
N ALA A 25 -17.74 -3.26 13.36
CA ALA A 25 -18.68 -3.48 12.25
C ALA A 25 -19.68 -2.32 12.05
N GLN A 26 -19.47 -1.16 12.67
CA GLN A 26 -20.37 -0.02 12.50
C GLN A 26 -20.02 0.80 11.25
N PRO A 27 -20.99 1.12 10.37
CA PRO A 27 -20.79 2.20 9.41
C PRO A 27 -20.52 3.48 10.21
N ARG A 28 -19.34 4.09 9.98
CA ARG A 28 -18.90 5.28 10.70
C ARG A 28 -19.94 6.39 10.49
N LYS A 29 -20.61 6.81 11.57
CA LYS A 29 -21.29 8.11 11.59
C LYS A 29 -20.18 9.18 11.61
N PRO A 30 -20.24 10.22 10.78
CA PRO A 30 -19.19 11.21 10.70
C PRO A 30 -19.12 11.97 12.02
N LYS A 31 -18.17 11.61 12.87
CA LYS A 31 -17.78 12.38 14.05
C LYS A 31 -16.26 12.47 14.05
N ARG A 32 -15.79 13.68 13.71
CA ARG A 32 -14.48 14.27 14.00
C ARG A 32 -13.24 13.36 13.90
N VAL A 33 -12.60 13.48 12.73
CA VAL A 33 -11.15 13.43 12.47
C VAL A 33 -10.46 12.10 12.81
N VAL A 34 -10.49 11.18 11.84
CA VAL A 34 -9.35 10.30 11.60
C VAL A 34 -8.16 11.23 11.34
N SER A 35 -7.02 11.04 12.01
CA SER A 35 -5.79 11.78 11.75
C SER A 35 -5.18 11.35 10.40
N ILE A 36 -5.86 11.69 9.31
CA ILE A 36 -5.32 11.72 7.97
C ILE A 36 -5.03 13.20 7.72
N ALA A 37 -3.76 13.57 7.61
CA ALA A 37 -3.36 14.94 7.36
C ALA A 37 -3.77 15.36 5.94
N ILE A 38 -5.03 15.76 5.79
CA ILE A 38 -5.44 16.79 4.85
C ILE A 38 -5.50 18.06 5.70
N PRO A 39 -4.47 18.93 5.65
CA PRO A 39 -4.59 20.22 6.29
C PRO A 39 -5.79 20.95 5.68
N GLY A 40 -6.71 21.39 6.54
CA GLY A 40 -7.61 22.48 6.18
C GLY A 40 -6.78 23.72 5.78
N PRO A 41 -7.42 24.74 5.17
CA PRO A 41 -6.75 25.96 4.76
C PRO A 41 -6.33 26.77 6.00
N THR A 42 -5.23 26.39 6.63
CA THR A 42 -4.51 27.20 7.62
C THR A 42 -3.30 27.80 6.93
N SER A 43 -3.24 29.12 6.92
CA SER A 43 -2.45 30.00 6.04
C SER A 43 -0.92 29.92 6.14
N ASN A 44 -0.33 28.92 6.78
CA ASN A 44 1.11 28.92 7.10
C ASN A 44 1.91 27.71 6.59
N ASN A 45 1.31 26.82 5.77
CA ASN A 45 1.98 25.60 5.32
C ASN A 45 2.85 25.72 4.06
N ASP A 46 2.93 26.90 3.45
CA ASP A 46 3.87 27.17 2.36
C ASP A 46 4.69 28.43 2.70
N VAL A 47 5.74 28.25 3.51
CA VAL A 47 6.81 29.25 3.61
C VAL A 47 7.60 29.15 2.30
N THR A 48 7.12 29.89 1.29
CA THR A 48 7.92 30.24 0.11
C THR A 48 8.66 31.54 0.42
N ALA A 49 9.94 31.56 0.05
CA ALA A 49 10.90 32.59 0.40
C ALA A 49 10.41 34.03 0.15
N SER A 50 10.79 34.92 1.08
CA SER A 50 10.56 36.36 1.09
C SER A 50 10.76 37.06 -0.26
N GLN A 51 9.72 37.73 -0.74
CA GLN A 51 9.85 38.94 -1.55
C GLN A 51 8.93 40.06 -1.03
N LYS A 52 9.44 41.29 -1.18
CA LYS A 52 9.09 42.54 -0.50
C LYS A 52 7.61 42.95 -0.55
N THR A 53 7.20 43.63 0.51
CA THR A 53 5.90 44.25 0.79
C THR A 53 5.42 45.28 -0.25
N SER A 54 4.14 45.20 -0.67
CA SER A 54 3.22 46.36 -0.72
C SER A 54 1.75 45.96 -0.92
N ALA A 55 0.93 46.27 0.09
CA ALA A 55 -0.49 46.67 0.12
C ALA A 55 -1.60 46.02 -0.77
N ALA A 56 -2.64 45.58 -0.05
CA ALA A 56 -4.09 45.51 -0.37
C ALA A 56 -4.62 44.36 -1.26
N SER A 57 -5.41 43.48 -0.64
CA SER A 57 -6.24 42.42 -1.25
C SER A 57 -7.44 43.00 -2.03
N PRO A 58 -7.94 42.29 -3.05
CA PRO A 58 -9.02 41.33 -2.81
C PRO A 58 -8.86 39.99 -3.56
N ASP A 59 -9.59 38.97 -3.11
CA ASP A 59 -9.72 37.61 -3.67
C ASP A 59 -8.49 36.68 -3.66
N LEU A 60 -8.12 36.20 -2.46
CA LEU A 60 -7.38 34.94 -2.35
C LEU A 60 -8.32 33.76 -2.64
N THR A 61 -8.51 33.47 -3.93
CA THR A 61 -8.90 32.14 -4.38
C THR A 61 -7.78 31.18 -3.97
N VAL A 62 -7.98 30.41 -2.89
CA VAL A 62 -7.02 29.39 -2.44
C VAL A 62 -6.83 28.40 -3.58
N LYS A 63 -5.69 28.45 -4.27
CA LYS A 63 -5.30 27.44 -5.26
C LYS A 63 -5.25 26.09 -4.54
N THR A 64 -6.00 25.11 -5.02
CA THR A 64 -6.00 23.75 -4.49
C THR A 64 -4.57 23.21 -4.43
N THR A 65 -4.13 22.71 -3.27
CA THR A 65 -2.78 22.15 -3.11
C THR A 65 -2.59 20.93 -4.02
N PRO A 66 -1.35 20.61 -4.45
CA PRO A 66 -1.10 19.40 -5.25
C PRO A 66 -1.42 18.09 -4.51
N TRP A 67 -1.68 18.16 -3.20
CA TRP A 67 -2.08 17.06 -2.33
C TRP A 67 -3.58 16.99 -2.05
N ALA A 68 -4.38 17.94 -2.55
CA ALA A 68 -5.80 18.04 -2.26
C ALA A 68 -6.63 16.87 -2.84
N LYS A 69 -6.14 16.23 -3.91
CA LYS A 69 -6.79 15.09 -4.55
C LYS A 69 -5.88 13.86 -4.56
N THR A 70 -6.53 12.70 -4.54
CA THR A 70 -5.91 11.40 -4.35
C THR A 70 -5.76 10.62 -5.65
N LEU A 71 -4.65 9.90 -5.80
CA LEU A 71 -4.37 8.97 -6.91
C LEU A 71 -4.36 7.53 -6.40
N ILE A 72 -5.12 6.64 -7.03
CA ILE A 72 -5.34 5.26 -6.57
C ILE A 72 -4.98 4.26 -7.67
N LEU A 73 -4.28 3.19 -7.27
CA LEU A 73 -4.07 1.99 -8.08
C LEU A 73 -4.79 0.80 -7.42
N THR A 74 -5.60 0.07 -8.19
CA THR A 74 -6.26 -1.16 -7.75
C THR A 74 -5.81 -2.35 -8.59
N LEU A 75 -5.63 -3.50 -7.94
CA LEU A 75 -5.08 -4.72 -8.53
C LEU A 75 -6.01 -5.90 -8.25
N ASP A 76 -6.57 -6.48 -9.31
CA ASP A 76 -7.46 -7.64 -9.22
C ASP A 76 -6.76 -8.88 -8.61
N GLY A 77 -7.57 -9.74 -7.99
CA GLY A 77 -7.18 -11.10 -7.67
C GLY A 77 -7.33 -12.03 -8.86
N GLY A 78 -6.23 -12.56 -9.41
CA GLY A 78 -6.30 -13.49 -10.55
C GLY A 78 -5.31 -14.66 -10.48
N GLY A 79 -4.54 -14.75 -9.41
CA GLY A 79 -3.48 -15.75 -9.34
C GLY A 79 -2.36 -15.46 -10.37
N ILE A 80 -2.06 -16.41 -11.25
CA ILE A 80 -0.97 -16.39 -12.24
C ILE A 80 -1.26 -15.33 -13.28
N ARG A 81 -2.56 -15.10 -13.55
CA ARG A 81 -3.05 -14.05 -14.45
C ARG A 81 -2.75 -12.67 -13.90
N GLY A 82 -2.51 -12.49 -12.59
CA GLY A 82 -1.97 -11.24 -12.03
C GLY A 82 -0.61 -10.85 -12.60
N TYR A 83 0.06 -11.76 -13.31
CA TYR A 83 1.23 -11.43 -14.11
C TYR A 83 0.93 -10.43 -15.23
N SER A 84 -0.25 -10.47 -15.88
CA SER A 84 -0.63 -9.47 -16.88
C SER A 84 -0.70 -8.07 -16.28
N SER A 85 -1.24 -7.92 -15.06
CA SER A 85 -1.27 -6.66 -14.32
C SER A 85 0.14 -6.11 -14.09
N LEU A 86 1.12 -6.97 -13.78
CA LEU A 86 2.53 -6.56 -13.67
C LEU A 86 3.13 -6.13 -15.01
N ILE A 87 2.77 -6.78 -16.12
CA ILE A 87 3.25 -6.38 -17.46
C ILE A 87 2.64 -5.05 -17.89
N ILE A 88 1.34 -4.82 -17.66
CA ILE A 88 0.69 -3.52 -17.90
C ILE A 88 1.35 -2.43 -17.05
N LEU A 89 1.54 -2.70 -15.75
CA LEU A 89 2.17 -1.75 -14.85
C LEU A 89 3.63 -1.48 -15.25
N ARG A 90 4.36 -2.48 -15.78
CA ARG A 90 5.70 -2.30 -16.34
C ARG A 90 5.68 -1.34 -17.53
N ALA A 91 4.70 -1.46 -18.42
CA ALA A 91 4.54 -0.53 -19.54
C ALA A 91 4.27 0.90 -19.03
N LEU A 92 3.33 1.07 -18.09
CA LEU A 92 3.05 2.38 -17.47
C LEU A 92 4.29 3.00 -16.81
N MET A 93 5.04 2.22 -16.02
CA MET A 93 6.23 2.74 -15.35
C MET A 93 7.39 3.05 -16.31
N LYS A 94 7.47 2.36 -17.46
CA LYS A 94 8.41 2.73 -18.53
C LYS A 94 8.05 4.05 -19.18
N GLU A 95 6.76 4.28 -19.47
CA GLU A 95 6.28 5.57 -19.98
C GLU A 95 6.51 6.69 -18.96
N ILE A 96 6.25 6.46 -17.67
CA ILE A 96 6.58 7.41 -16.59
C ILE A 96 8.08 7.75 -16.60
N ALA A 97 8.94 6.74 -16.66
CA ALA A 97 10.39 6.95 -16.70
C ALA A 97 10.83 7.74 -17.93
N LEU A 98 10.20 7.49 -19.09
CA LEU A 98 10.44 8.26 -20.32
C LEU A 98 10.01 9.72 -20.14
N VAL A 99 8.78 9.98 -19.70
CA VAL A 99 8.27 11.34 -19.50
C VAL A 99 9.15 12.12 -18.51
N GLU A 100 9.54 11.50 -17.39
CA GLU A 100 10.42 12.12 -16.38
C GLU A 100 11.81 12.48 -16.93
N GLN A 101 12.32 11.71 -17.90
CA GLN A 101 13.59 11.97 -18.57
C GLN A 101 13.46 12.96 -19.74
N THR A 102 12.27 13.18 -20.28
CA THR A 102 12.06 14.16 -21.36
C THR A 102 11.85 15.58 -20.85
N LEU A 103 11.37 15.73 -19.62
CA LEU A 103 11.09 17.04 -19.02
C LEU A 103 12.33 17.61 -18.31
N GLU A 104 12.48 18.94 -18.35
CA GLU A 104 13.54 19.68 -17.67
C GLU A 104 13.04 20.32 -16.35
N PRO A 105 13.82 20.29 -15.25
CA PRO A 105 15.02 19.47 -15.09
C PRO A 105 14.66 17.97 -15.13
N HIS A 106 15.60 17.16 -15.61
CA HIS A 106 15.46 15.70 -15.59
C HIS A 106 15.37 15.19 -14.14
N ALA A 107 14.39 14.32 -13.88
CA ALA A 107 14.31 13.69 -12.57
C ALA A 107 15.36 12.56 -12.45
N LEU A 108 16.18 12.60 -11.40
CA LEU A 108 17.17 11.54 -11.15
C LEU A 108 16.52 10.22 -10.71
N SER A 109 15.35 10.31 -10.10
CA SER A 109 14.52 9.18 -9.69
C SER A 109 13.11 9.69 -9.42
N SER A 110 12.19 8.76 -9.14
CA SER A 110 10.85 9.14 -8.65
C SER A 110 10.86 9.90 -7.33
N ALA A 111 11.91 9.84 -6.51
CA ALA A 111 12.01 10.57 -5.25
C ALA A 111 12.58 12.00 -5.41
N HIS A 112 13.10 12.33 -6.59
CA HIS A 112 13.78 13.60 -6.88
C HIS A 112 12.96 14.83 -6.50
N THR A 113 13.61 15.82 -5.88
CA THR A 113 13.06 17.14 -5.54
C THR A 113 14.14 18.19 -5.77
N ASP A 114 13.75 19.36 -6.27
CA ASP A 114 14.67 20.48 -6.46
C ASP A 114 14.93 21.27 -5.17
N ARG A 115 14.27 20.89 -4.06
CA ARG A 115 14.42 21.53 -2.75
C ARG A 115 15.65 21.08 -1.98
N ILE A 116 16.19 19.91 -2.30
CA ILE A 116 17.29 19.29 -1.58
C ILE A 116 18.35 18.90 -2.60
N ASP A 117 19.59 19.29 -2.35
CA ASP A 117 20.72 18.88 -3.16
C ASP A 117 20.79 17.34 -3.20
N PRO A 118 20.70 16.71 -4.39
CA PRO A 118 20.73 15.26 -4.53
C PRO A 118 21.95 14.59 -3.90
N ASP A 119 23.08 15.28 -3.79
CA ASP A 119 24.31 14.72 -3.21
C ASP A 119 24.26 14.66 -1.67
N THR A 120 23.31 15.37 -1.05
CA THR A 120 23.06 15.28 0.40
C THR A 120 22.07 14.17 0.77
N ILE A 121 21.35 13.63 -0.21
CA ILE A 121 20.37 12.57 0.00
C ILE A 121 21.07 11.21 -0.09
N PRO A 122 20.95 10.33 0.91
CA PRO A 122 21.56 9.00 0.83
C PRO A 122 21.05 8.18 -0.36
N ASP A 123 21.94 7.46 -1.04
CA ASP A 123 21.62 6.69 -2.26
C ASP A 123 20.49 5.67 -2.05
N TYR A 124 20.42 5.05 -0.86
CA TYR A 124 19.37 4.09 -0.53
C TYR A 124 17.97 4.72 -0.40
N VAL A 125 17.91 6.04 -0.21
CA VAL A 125 16.67 6.84 -0.16
C VAL A 125 16.35 7.38 -1.54
N LEU A 126 17.31 8.07 -2.17
CA LEU A 126 17.10 8.68 -3.49
C LEU A 126 16.86 7.64 -4.58
N ARG A 127 17.55 6.49 -4.52
CA ARG A 127 17.44 5.38 -5.47
C ARG A 127 17.51 5.87 -6.93
N LYS A 128 18.66 6.49 -7.28
CA LYS A 128 18.93 7.03 -8.62
C LYS A 128 18.58 6.00 -9.71
N GLY A 129 17.88 6.45 -10.75
CA GLY A 129 17.41 5.62 -11.87
C GLY A 129 16.15 4.78 -11.58
N GLN A 130 15.57 4.85 -10.37
CA GLN A 130 14.37 4.08 -10.03
C GLN A 130 13.10 4.92 -9.95
N TYR A 131 12.08 4.45 -10.68
CA TYR A 131 10.73 5.03 -10.67
C TYR A 131 9.77 4.05 -10.00
N LEU A 132 9.22 4.47 -8.85
CA LEU A 132 8.52 3.57 -7.93
C LEU A 132 7.05 3.91 -7.85
N PRO A 133 6.13 2.93 -8.01
CA PRO A 133 4.69 3.20 -7.98
C PRO A 133 4.22 3.93 -6.72
N CYS A 134 4.81 3.65 -5.55
CA CYS A 134 4.46 4.32 -4.29
C CYS A 134 4.78 5.83 -4.25
N HIS A 135 5.51 6.36 -5.23
CA HIS A 135 5.72 7.80 -5.38
C HIS A 135 4.71 8.47 -6.32
N TYR A 136 3.97 7.69 -7.12
CA TYR A 136 2.98 8.17 -8.06
C TYR A 136 1.53 7.96 -7.56
N PHE A 137 1.31 7.00 -6.67
CA PHE A 137 0.00 6.71 -6.09
C PHE A 137 -0.03 7.01 -4.59
N ASP A 138 -1.17 7.49 -4.10
CA ASP A 138 -1.45 7.68 -2.67
C ASP A 138 -1.94 6.39 -2.02
N TYR A 139 -2.71 5.60 -2.76
CA TYR A 139 -3.22 4.31 -2.30
C TYR A 139 -2.95 3.24 -3.36
N ILE A 140 -2.42 2.10 -2.92
CA ILE A 140 -2.32 0.89 -3.73
C ILE A 140 -3.11 -0.21 -3.04
N ALA A 141 -4.13 -0.72 -3.71
CA ALA A 141 -5.02 -1.73 -3.17
C ALA A 141 -5.05 -2.99 -4.03
N GLY A 142 -5.28 -4.14 -3.41
CA GLY A 142 -5.44 -5.37 -4.18
C GLY A 142 -6.03 -6.53 -3.41
N THR A 143 -6.58 -7.50 -4.15
CA THR A 143 -7.11 -8.75 -3.60
C THR A 143 -6.20 -9.93 -3.95
N SER A 144 -6.02 -10.90 -3.04
CA SER A 144 -5.24 -12.13 -3.30
C SER A 144 -3.83 -11.80 -3.82
N VAL A 145 -3.44 -12.31 -4.99
CA VAL A 145 -2.17 -11.97 -5.66
C VAL A 145 -2.04 -10.47 -5.96
N GLY A 146 -3.12 -9.79 -6.34
CA GLY A 146 -3.13 -8.33 -6.48
C GLY A 146 -2.80 -7.64 -5.15
N GLY A 147 -3.27 -8.18 -4.03
CA GLY A 147 -2.93 -7.71 -2.69
C GLY A 147 -1.45 -7.94 -2.34
N LEU A 148 -0.87 -9.08 -2.73
CA LEU A 148 0.56 -9.33 -2.57
C LEU A 148 1.42 -8.34 -3.39
N ILE A 149 0.99 -8.02 -4.61
CA ILE A 149 1.62 -7.00 -5.45
C ILE A 149 1.47 -5.63 -4.78
N ALA A 150 0.30 -5.28 -4.27
CA ALA A 150 0.06 -4.04 -3.54
C ALA A 150 1.00 -3.88 -2.33
N ILE A 151 1.21 -4.96 -1.56
CA ILE A 151 2.18 -4.98 -0.44
C ILE A 151 3.60 -4.72 -0.94
N MET A 152 4.02 -5.38 -2.02
CA MET A 152 5.38 -5.18 -2.56
C MET A 152 5.61 -3.76 -3.05
N LEU A 153 4.64 -3.18 -3.76
CA LEU A 153 4.74 -1.85 -4.35
C LEU A 153 4.55 -0.74 -3.30
N GLY A 154 3.46 -0.78 -2.55
CA GLY A 154 3.04 0.27 -1.64
C GLY A 154 3.74 0.21 -0.28
N MET A 155 3.79 -0.97 0.34
CA MET A 155 4.35 -1.14 1.68
C MET A 155 5.87 -1.29 1.66
N LEU A 156 6.40 -2.14 0.76
CA LEU A 156 7.84 -2.43 0.68
C LEU A 156 8.61 -1.51 -0.30
N GLY A 157 7.91 -0.64 -1.02
CA GLY A 157 8.50 0.33 -1.95
C GLY A 157 9.31 -0.32 -3.08
N LYS A 158 8.94 -1.51 -3.56
CA LYS A 158 9.65 -2.22 -4.64
C LYS A 158 9.31 -1.65 -6.01
N GLY A 159 10.24 -1.79 -6.96
CA GLY A 159 9.96 -1.54 -8.37
C GLY A 159 9.10 -2.64 -9.00
N VAL A 160 8.54 -2.37 -10.17
CA VAL A 160 7.73 -3.35 -10.90
C VAL A 160 8.58 -4.53 -11.37
N GLU A 161 9.82 -4.29 -11.82
CA GLU A 161 10.75 -5.33 -12.23
C GLU A 161 11.13 -6.28 -11.09
N ASP A 162 11.27 -5.75 -9.86
CA ASP A 162 11.48 -6.57 -8.67
C ASP A 162 10.28 -7.48 -8.42
N CYS A 163 9.07 -6.95 -8.57
CA CYS A 163 7.83 -7.72 -8.42
C CYS A 163 7.71 -8.82 -9.48
N ILE A 164 8.04 -8.51 -10.74
CA ILE A 164 8.08 -9.48 -11.85
C ILE A 164 9.10 -10.59 -11.57
N THR A 165 10.30 -10.22 -11.14
CA THR A 165 11.37 -11.16 -10.81
C THR A 165 10.94 -12.10 -9.70
N GLU A 166 10.32 -11.55 -8.65
CA GLU A 166 9.82 -12.31 -7.53
C GLU A 166 8.67 -13.25 -7.94
N PHE A 167 7.74 -12.77 -8.76
CA PHE A 167 6.65 -13.57 -9.31
C PHE A 167 7.17 -14.77 -10.12
N LYS A 168 8.16 -14.54 -10.99
CA LYS A 168 8.83 -15.59 -11.78
C LYS A 168 9.54 -16.61 -10.87
N ARG A 169 10.25 -16.13 -9.86
CA ARG A 169 10.97 -16.98 -8.90
C ARG A 169 10.01 -17.89 -8.14
N GLN A 170 8.89 -17.33 -7.67
CA GLN A 170 7.86 -18.07 -6.95
C GLN A 170 7.21 -19.14 -7.83
N ASN A 171 6.86 -18.81 -9.07
CA ASN A 171 6.29 -19.77 -10.01
C ASN A 171 7.23 -20.96 -10.30
N LYS A 172 8.55 -20.74 -10.34
CA LYS A 172 9.55 -21.82 -10.49
C LYS A 172 9.71 -22.67 -9.23
N SER A 173 9.53 -22.07 -8.04
CA SER A 173 9.77 -22.74 -6.76
C SER A 173 8.66 -23.67 -6.28
N ILE A 174 7.47 -23.62 -6.91
CA ILE A 174 6.37 -24.53 -6.63
C ILE A 174 6.66 -25.84 -7.37
N PRO A 175 6.92 -26.97 -6.67
CA PRO A 175 7.21 -28.23 -7.35
C PRO A 175 5.99 -28.66 -8.18
N LEU A 176 6.14 -28.63 -9.49
CA LEU A 176 5.17 -29.19 -10.42
C LEU A 176 5.33 -30.72 -10.36
N PRO A 177 4.24 -31.51 -10.28
CA PRO A 177 4.33 -32.91 -10.63
C PRO A 177 4.73 -32.98 -12.11
N ASP A 178 5.87 -33.60 -12.40
CA ASP A 178 6.33 -33.78 -13.77
C ASP A 178 5.34 -34.60 -14.61
N ASP A 179 5.31 -34.24 -15.89
CA ASP A 179 4.80 -34.95 -17.06
C ASP A 179 4.41 -36.43 -16.84
N THR A 180 3.21 -36.67 -16.31
CA THR A 180 2.54 -37.98 -16.38
C THR A 180 1.15 -37.80 -16.99
N PRO A 181 0.87 -38.38 -18.17
CA PRO A 181 -0.48 -38.39 -18.71
C PRO A 181 -1.26 -39.44 -17.93
N ILE A 182 -2.04 -39.03 -16.93
CA ILE A 182 -2.88 -39.96 -16.18
C ILE A 182 -4.34 -39.64 -16.49
N MET A 183 -4.87 -40.42 -17.44
CA MET A 183 -6.28 -40.81 -17.50
C MET A 183 -6.79 -41.14 -16.09
N GLY A 184 -8.03 -40.74 -15.82
CA GLY A 184 -8.71 -40.80 -14.53
C GLY A 184 -8.28 -41.89 -13.56
N LEU A 185 -7.89 -41.47 -12.36
CA LEU A 185 -8.07 -42.20 -11.12
C LEU A 185 -8.19 -41.17 -9.99
N ASP A 186 -9.40 -41.06 -9.46
CA ASP A 186 -9.74 -40.31 -8.26
C ASP A 186 -8.85 -40.71 -7.07
N PHE A 187 -8.42 -39.73 -6.29
CA PHE A 187 -8.00 -39.93 -4.89
C PHE A 187 -9.04 -39.27 -3.96
N PRO A 188 -10.08 -40.00 -3.50
CA PRO A 188 -11.07 -39.51 -2.56
C PRO A 188 -10.72 -39.83 -1.10
N LEU A 189 -9.44 -39.92 -0.72
CA LEU A 189 -9.02 -40.33 0.63
C LEU A 189 -7.75 -39.60 1.08
N LEU A 190 -7.93 -38.37 1.59
CA LEU A 190 -7.10 -37.68 2.61
C LEU A 190 -7.61 -36.24 2.80
N HIS A 191 -8.90 -36.08 3.08
CA HIS A 191 -9.48 -34.80 3.52
C HIS A 191 -9.16 -34.52 5.00
N ARG A 192 -7.87 -34.57 5.36
CA ARG A 192 -7.42 -33.97 6.62
C ARG A 192 -7.36 -32.48 6.36
N ARG A 193 -8.23 -31.70 7.02
CA ARG A 193 -8.26 -30.22 6.99
C ARG A 193 -6.85 -29.66 7.10
N SER A 194 -6.23 -29.37 5.96
CA SER A 194 -4.83 -28.99 5.89
C SER A 194 -4.66 -27.57 6.41
N THR A 195 -3.55 -27.32 7.11
CA THR A 195 -3.19 -25.98 7.57
C THR A 195 -2.54 -25.19 6.43
N TRP A 196 -2.89 -23.90 6.33
CA TRP A 196 -2.29 -22.95 5.40
C TRP A 196 -1.34 -22.00 6.17
N PRO A 197 -0.15 -21.67 5.65
CA PRO A 197 0.47 -22.19 4.43
C PRO A 197 0.90 -23.66 4.54
N THR A 198 0.99 -24.33 3.39
CA THR A 198 1.51 -25.71 3.30
C THR A 198 3.04 -25.73 3.40
N ARG A 199 3.65 -26.90 3.64
CA ARG A 199 5.12 -27.05 3.63
C ARG A 199 5.75 -26.57 2.30
N ARG A 200 5.06 -26.76 1.17
CA ARG A 200 5.53 -26.35 -0.16
C ARG A 200 5.40 -24.85 -0.41
N THR A 201 4.47 -24.17 0.27
CA THR A 201 4.18 -22.75 0.06
C THR A 201 4.71 -21.86 1.18
N ARG A 202 5.30 -22.42 2.25
CA ARG A 202 5.87 -21.63 3.35
C ARG A 202 7.01 -20.72 2.91
N SER A 203 7.91 -21.21 2.04
CA SER A 203 9.07 -20.44 1.52
C SER A 203 8.68 -19.16 0.77
N PHE A 204 7.49 -19.13 0.18
CA PHE A 204 6.91 -17.94 -0.43
C PHE A 204 6.71 -16.83 0.62
N PHE A 205 6.09 -17.16 1.75
CA PHE A 205 5.82 -16.19 2.83
C PHE A 205 7.09 -15.81 3.60
N ASP A 206 8.07 -16.71 3.66
CA ASP A 206 9.40 -16.38 4.19
C ASP A 206 10.09 -15.29 3.35
N THR A 207 9.71 -15.13 2.08
CA THR A 207 10.23 -14.06 1.23
C THR A 207 9.70 -12.70 1.64
N PHE A 208 8.43 -12.60 2.03
CA PHE A 208 7.88 -11.38 2.63
C PHE A 208 8.56 -11.05 3.96
N ALA A 209 8.93 -12.06 4.76
CA ALA A 209 9.71 -11.85 5.99
C ALA A 209 11.12 -11.31 5.67
N LYS A 210 11.81 -11.87 4.66
CA LYS A 210 13.12 -11.38 4.20
C LYS A 210 13.06 -9.95 3.67
N PHE A 211 12.04 -9.63 2.88
CA PHE A 211 11.85 -8.27 2.36
C PHE A 211 11.59 -7.27 3.48
N SER A 212 10.79 -7.67 4.46
CA SER A 212 10.53 -6.88 5.66
C SER A 212 11.85 -6.58 6.40
N ALA A 213 12.64 -7.60 6.71
CA ALA A 213 13.94 -7.43 7.38
C ALA A 213 14.92 -6.53 6.59
N THR A 214 14.93 -6.66 5.26
CA THR A 214 15.78 -5.83 4.38
C THR A 214 15.34 -4.36 4.37
N ALA A 215 14.04 -4.10 4.43
CA ALA A 215 13.50 -2.75 4.54
C ALA A 215 13.92 -2.10 5.86
N THR A 216 13.84 -2.81 6.99
CA THR A 216 14.27 -2.31 8.30
C THR A 216 15.78 -2.07 8.37
N ALA A 217 16.59 -2.97 7.80
CA ALA A 217 18.04 -2.83 7.79
C ALA A 217 18.49 -1.58 7.03
N ARG A 218 17.75 -1.17 5.98
CA ARG A 218 18.01 0.08 5.26
C ARG A 218 17.60 1.35 6.04
N ALA A 219 16.68 1.23 7.00
CA ALA A 219 16.21 2.35 7.81
C ALA A 219 17.09 2.64 9.05
N ARG A 220 18.03 1.74 9.41
CA ARG A 220 18.99 1.98 10.51
C ARG A 220 20.26 2.66 9.96
N PRO A 221 20.60 3.89 10.38
CA PRO A 221 21.93 4.42 10.11
C PRO A 221 22.98 3.56 10.81
N HIS A 222 24.04 3.17 10.08
CA HIS A 222 25.18 2.45 10.62
C HIS A 222 25.83 3.26 11.75
N SER A 223 25.53 2.91 13.00
CA SER A 223 26.38 3.21 14.14
C SER A 223 27.63 2.34 14.05
N ALA A 224 28.58 2.73 13.20
CA ALA A 224 29.90 2.12 13.18
C ALA A 224 30.75 2.70 14.32
N THR A 225 30.69 2.06 15.49
CA THR A 225 31.72 2.18 16.53
C THR A 225 32.17 0.78 16.88
N ASN A 226 33.32 0.37 16.34
CA ASN A 226 34.53 0.02 17.10
C ASN A 226 35.36 -1.10 16.47
N GLN A 227 36.63 -0.71 16.26
CA GLN A 227 37.84 -1.41 16.65
C GLN A 227 37.97 -2.89 16.25
N ALA A 228 38.85 -3.06 15.27
CA ALA A 228 39.58 -4.29 15.01
C ALA A 228 40.38 -4.73 16.24
N THR A 229 40.22 -5.98 16.64
CA THR A 229 41.32 -6.79 17.21
C THR A 229 41.21 -8.22 16.71
N ASN A 230 42.32 -8.67 16.13
CA ASN A 230 42.56 -10.01 15.61
C ASN A 230 42.61 -11.08 16.72
N SER A 231 42.00 -12.24 16.49
CA SER A 231 42.58 -13.55 16.82
C SER A 231 41.80 -14.70 16.16
N SER A 232 42.53 -15.59 15.50
CA SER A 232 42.04 -16.85 14.89
C SER A 232 42.20 -18.03 15.87
N PRO A 233 41.77 -19.27 15.54
CA PRO A 233 40.73 -19.97 16.28
C PRO A 233 41.27 -21.13 17.14
N THR A 234 40.55 -21.51 18.19
CA THR A 234 40.78 -22.80 18.85
C THR A 234 39.44 -23.46 19.17
N SER A 235 39.34 -24.72 18.74
CA SER A 235 38.18 -25.60 18.81
C SER A 235 37.80 -25.94 20.25
N SER A 236 36.52 -25.83 20.59
CA SER A 236 35.87 -26.77 21.49
C SER A 236 34.35 -26.78 21.23
N GLN A 237 33.82 -27.99 21.09
CA GLN A 237 32.41 -28.30 20.92
C GLN A 237 31.66 -28.04 22.22
N GLN A 238 30.54 -27.32 22.17
CA GLN A 238 29.49 -27.41 23.20
C GLN A 238 28.13 -26.95 22.66
N ASP A 239 27.16 -27.84 22.90
CA ASP A 239 25.73 -27.85 22.63
C ASP A 239 25.03 -26.57 22.15
N ASP A 240 24.43 -26.70 20.96
CA ASP A 240 23.49 -25.77 20.35
C ASP A 240 22.13 -25.79 21.09
N THR A 241 21.98 -24.96 22.12
CA THR A 241 20.68 -24.36 22.40
C THR A 241 20.55 -23.10 21.54
N GLU A 242 20.00 -23.27 20.33
CA GLU A 242 19.57 -22.16 19.47
C GLU A 242 18.54 -21.30 20.23
N SER A 243 19.04 -20.21 20.83
CA SER A 243 18.19 -19.08 21.19
C SER A 243 17.67 -18.49 19.89
N VAL A 244 16.41 -18.78 19.56
CA VAL A 244 15.69 -18.19 18.44
C VAL A 244 15.80 -16.67 18.52
N ALA A 245 16.68 -16.10 17.71
CA ALA A 245 16.76 -14.67 17.50
C ALA A 245 15.38 -14.21 16.98
N THR A 246 14.67 -13.43 17.79
CA THR A 246 13.43 -12.77 17.40
C THR A 246 13.73 -11.93 16.16
N THR A 247 13.31 -12.42 15.01
CA THR A 247 13.39 -11.68 13.76
C THR A 247 12.46 -10.48 13.93
N ASP A 248 12.99 -9.27 14.00
CA ASP A 248 12.20 -8.02 14.05
C ASP A 248 11.26 -8.00 12.83
N THR A 249 10.02 -8.46 12.99
CA THR A 249 9.04 -8.51 11.90
C THR A 249 8.44 -7.13 11.72
N VAL A 250 8.60 -6.55 10.52
CA VAL A 250 8.00 -5.26 10.17
C VAL A 250 6.48 -5.36 10.28
N GLU A 251 5.91 -4.38 10.98
CA GLU A 251 4.48 -4.19 11.12
C GLU A 251 3.85 -3.81 9.75
N PHE A 252 2.63 -4.29 9.49
CA PHE A 252 1.84 -3.84 8.35
C PHE A 252 1.21 -2.47 8.63
N LYS A 253 2.08 -1.48 8.86
CA LYS A 253 1.72 -0.11 9.21
C LYS A 253 2.72 0.83 8.59
N LYS A 254 2.24 2.00 8.18
CA LYS A 254 3.07 2.99 7.51
C LYS A 254 2.73 4.38 8.01
N ASP A 255 3.68 5.31 7.87
CA ASP A 255 3.40 6.71 8.14
C ASP A 255 2.25 7.21 7.26
N SER A 256 1.33 7.96 7.88
CA SER A 256 0.13 8.51 7.23
C SER A 256 0.43 9.43 6.04
N LEU A 257 1.63 10.00 6.00
CA LEU A 257 2.09 10.92 4.97
C LEU A 257 2.77 10.21 3.80
N GLN A 258 2.84 8.87 3.77
CA GLN A 258 3.36 8.09 2.65
C GLN A 258 2.22 7.36 1.91
N CYS A 259 2.54 6.76 0.75
CA CYS A 259 1.60 5.89 0.02
C CYS A 259 1.09 4.75 0.92
N GLN A 260 -0.23 4.65 1.06
CA GLN A 260 -0.92 3.65 1.86
C GLN A 260 -1.24 2.40 1.05
N THR A 261 -1.41 1.26 1.72
CA THR A 261 -1.73 -0.03 1.11
C THR A 261 -2.98 -0.64 1.72
N LEU A 262 -3.87 -1.18 0.87
CA LEU A 262 -5.07 -1.93 1.28
C LEU A 262 -5.01 -3.35 0.70
N ALA A 263 -4.85 -4.33 1.58
CA ALA A 263 -4.81 -5.74 1.19
C ALA A 263 -6.16 -6.42 1.52
N TRP A 264 -6.96 -6.68 0.50
CA TRP A 264 -8.33 -7.18 0.62
C TRP A 264 -8.39 -8.70 0.76
N CYS A 265 -9.29 -9.13 1.63
CA CYS A 265 -9.63 -10.52 1.88
C CYS A 265 -11.09 -10.66 2.33
N THR A 266 -11.47 -11.87 2.71
CA THR A 266 -12.77 -12.14 3.34
C THR A 266 -12.58 -12.59 4.77
N GLU A 267 -13.20 -11.87 5.69
CA GLU A 267 -13.31 -12.28 7.08
C GLU A 267 -14.46 -13.28 7.23
N VAL A 268 -14.20 -14.36 7.96
CA VAL A 268 -15.14 -15.43 8.29
C VAL A 268 -15.57 -15.22 9.75
N GLU A 269 -16.80 -14.74 9.92
CA GLU A 269 -17.40 -14.52 11.24
C GLU A 269 -17.92 -15.82 11.86
N GLU A 270 -18.40 -15.70 13.11
CA GLU A 270 -19.21 -16.72 13.76
C GLU A 270 -20.41 -17.11 12.88
N HIS A 271 -20.81 -18.39 12.91
CA HIS A 271 -21.80 -18.98 12.01
C HIS A 271 -21.43 -18.99 10.50
N LYS A 272 -20.15 -18.84 10.15
CA LYS A 272 -19.64 -18.89 8.77
C LYS A 272 -20.18 -17.78 7.85
N LYS A 273 -20.65 -16.67 8.41
CA LYS A 273 -20.90 -15.46 7.61
C LYS A 273 -19.57 -14.94 7.07
N ARG A 274 -19.59 -14.40 5.86
CA ARG A 274 -18.40 -13.97 5.12
C ARG A 274 -18.58 -12.54 4.66
N ARG A 275 -17.66 -11.66 5.04
CA ARG A 275 -17.68 -10.26 4.63
C ARG A 275 -16.35 -9.79 4.05
N PRO A 276 -16.38 -8.75 3.20
CA PRO A 276 -15.19 -7.98 2.86
C PRO A 276 -14.43 -7.49 4.08
N TYR A 277 -13.10 -7.60 4.01
CA TYR A 277 -12.19 -7.06 4.99
C TYR A 277 -10.91 -6.57 4.29
N ALA A 278 -10.41 -5.40 4.69
CA ALA A 278 -9.14 -4.88 4.24
C ALA A 278 -8.18 -4.76 5.41
N PHE A 279 -6.96 -5.29 5.25
CA PHE A 279 -5.83 -4.85 6.07
C PHE A 279 -5.32 -3.53 5.49
N CYS A 280 -5.25 -2.50 6.31
CA CYS A 280 -4.88 -1.15 5.90
C CYS A 280 -3.63 -0.69 6.65
N THR A 281 -2.76 0.07 5.99
CA THR A 281 -1.53 0.58 6.62
C THR A 281 -1.72 1.87 7.42
N TYR A 282 -2.85 2.56 7.25
CA TYR A 282 -3.17 3.78 8.01
C TYR A 282 -3.72 3.44 9.40
N LYS A 283 -3.44 4.31 10.38
CA LYS A 283 -3.92 4.15 11.76
C LYS A 283 -5.44 4.18 11.83
N GLU A 284 -6.02 3.22 12.55
CA GLU A 284 -7.44 3.20 12.91
C GLU A 284 -7.62 3.62 14.38
N GLU A 285 -8.69 4.34 14.70
CA GLU A 285 -8.96 4.91 16.03
C GLU A 285 -9.21 3.87 17.14
N GLU A 286 -9.52 2.63 16.76
CA GLU A 286 -9.88 1.52 17.66
C GLU A 286 -8.87 0.35 17.55
N GLU A 287 -7.58 0.65 17.51
CA GLU A 287 -6.54 -0.41 17.46
C GLU A 287 -6.56 -1.27 18.74
N SER A 288 -6.82 -2.57 18.59
CA SER A 288 -6.34 -3.55 19.57
C SER A 288 -4.81 -3.54 19.56
N ASP A 289 -4.15 -3.62 20.72
CA ASP A 289 -2.68 -3.59 20.91
C ASP A 289 -1.86 -4.64 20.12
N LYS A 290 -2.50 -5.44 19.26
CA LYS A 290 -1.86 -6.52 18.53
C LYS A 290 -1.35 -6.07 17.17
N LEU A 291 -0.05 -5.79 17.12
CA LEU A 291 0.70 -5.53 15.89
C LEU A 291 0.56 -6.71 14.92
N VAL A 292 0.19 -6.41 13.67
CA VAL A 292 0.07 -7.41 12.60
C VAL A 292 1.28 -7.28 11.67
N SER A 293 1.98 -8.38 11.42
CA SER A 293 3.16 -8.36 10.53
C SER A 293 2.81 -8.49 9.04
N ILE A 294 3.67 -7.97 8.17
CA ILE A 294 3.52 -8.10 6.70
C ILE A 294 3.31 -9.57 6.26
N PRO A 295 4.09 -10.56 6.75
CA PRO A 295 3.87 -11.96 6.37
C PRO A 295 2.54 -12.56 6.85
N GLU A 296 1.97 -12.06 7.95
CA GLU A 296 0.65 -12.50 8.43
C GLU A 296 -0.47 -11.98 7.54
N VAL A 297 -0.40 -10.70 7.13
CA VAL A 297 -1.34 -10.14 6.14
C VAL A 297 -1.25 -10.92 4.84
N ALA A 298 -0.04 -11.15 4.33
CA ALA A 298 0.18 -11.92 3.11
C ALA A 298 -0.44 -13.33 3.21
N LYS A 299 -0.31 -14.02 4.35
CA LYS A 299 -0.96 -15.33 4.57
C LYS A 299 -2.48 -15.21 4.58
N ALA A 300 -3.02 -14.23 5.30
CA ALA A 300 -4.46 -14.02 5.45
C ALA A 300 -5.14 -13.80 4.09
N ILE A 301 -4.62 -12.89 3.26
CA ILE A 301 -5.23 -12.50 1.98
C ILE A 301 -5.14 -13.57 0.89
N THR A 302 -4.30 -14.59 1.06
CA THR A 302 -4.17 -15.71 0.11
C THR A 302 -4.60 -17.05 0.70
N THR A 303 -5.27 -17.04 1.86
CA THR A 303 -5.68 -18.30 2.49
C THR A 303 -6.79 -18.96 1.69
N PRO A 304 -6.68 -20.25 1.34
CA PRO A 304 -7.70 -20.91 0.52
C PRO A 304 -9.14 -20.73 0.99
N TRP A 305 -10.01 -20.30 0.09
CA TRP A 305 -11.46 -20.19 0.36
C TRP A 305 -12.11 -21.56 0.61
N SER A 306 -11.53 -22.62 0.03
CA SER A 306 -12.09 -23.98 0.04
C SER A 306 -12.35 -24.51 1.45
N SER A 307 -13.45 -25.22 1.62
CA SER A 307 -13.79 -25.93 2.87
C SER A 307 -12.76 -26.97 3.29
N SER A 308 -11.88 -27.38 2.38
CA SER A 308 -10.79 -28.33 2.66
C SER A 308 -9.66 -27.71 3.49
N PHE A 309 -9.57 -26.37 3.55
CA PHE A 309 -8.59 -25.66 4.36
C PHE A 309 -9.26 -24.95 5.53
N LYS A 310 -8.53 -24.82 6.64
CA LYS A 310 -8.97 -23.97 7.75
C LYS A 310 -8.69 -22.49 7.40
N PRO A 311 -9.63 -21.58 7.68
CA PRO A 311 -9.35 -20.14 7.64
C PRO A 311 -8.13 -19.79 8.48
N PHE A 312 -7.38 -18.79 8.05
CA PHE A 312 -6.18 -18.34 8.74
C PHE A 312 -6.58 -17.49 9.92
N LYS A 313 -6.13 -17.89 11.11
CA LYS A 313 -6.44 -17.19 12.35
C LYS A 313 -5.42 -16.09 12.59
N LEU A 314 -5.91 -14.88 12.81
CA LEU A 314 -5.09 -13.74 13.16
C LEU A 314 -5.86 -12.90 14.18
N GLY A 315 -5.30 -12.77 15.39
CA GLY A 315 -6.05 -12.23 16.53
C GLY A 315 -7.27 -13.11 16.86
N SER A 316 -8.42 -12.47 17.07
CA SER A 316 -9.74 -13.11 17.18
C SER A 316 -10.36 -13.44 15.82
N GLY A 317 -9.76 -12.97 14.72
CA GLY A 317 -10.30 -13.06 13.37
C GLY A 317 -9.92 -14.33 12.62
N GLN A 318 -10.72 -14.66 11.61
CA GLN A 318 -10.49 -15.76 10.68
C GLN A 318 -10.61 -15.24 9.26
N PHE A 319 -9.59 -15.47 8.44
CA PHE A 319 -9.48 -14.85 7.12
C PHE A 319 -9.28 -15.89 6.02
N VAL A 320 -9.85 -15.61 4.86
CA VAL A 320 -9.59 -16.32 3.61
C VAL A 320 -9.41 -15.33 2.46
N ASP A 321 -8.88 -15.83 1.35
CA ASP A 321 -8.69 -15.13 0.10
C ASP A 321 -9.98 -14.48 -0.42
N GLY A 322 -9.93 -13.19 -0.71
CA GLY A 322 -11.09 -12.41 -1.11
C GLY A 322 -11.57 -12.65 -2.55
N SER A 323 -10.81 -13.34 -3.40
CA SER A 323 -11.07 -13.41 -4.85
C SER A 323 -12.42 -14.03 -5.26
N LYS A 324 -13.07 -14.78 -4.37
CA LYS A 324 -14.43 -15.27 -4.60
C LYS A 324 -15.54 -14.26 -4.30
N GLN A 325 -15.25 -13.24 -3.48
CA GLN A 325 -16.21 -12.24 -3.06
C GLN A 325 -15.91 -10.85 -3.66
N ILE A 326 -14.63 -10.49 -3.78
CA ILE A 326 -14.13 -9.15 -4.12
C ILE A 326 -12.90 -9.32 -5.03
N ARG A 327 -13.11 -9.93 -6.20
CA ARG A 327 -11.98 -10.16 -7.12
C ARG A 327 -11.35 -8.83 -7.53
N ASP A 328 -12.19 -7.93 -8.02
CA ASP A 328 -11.86 -6.55 -8.30
C ASP A 328 -12.22 -5.71 -7.06
N PRO A 329 -11.24 -5.12 -6.35
CA PRO A 329 -11.49 -4.32 -5.16
C PRO A 329 -11.89 -2.87 -5.45
N THR A 330 -12.08 -2.47 -6.71
CA THR A 330 -12.29 -1.07 -7.11
C THR A 330 -13.43 -0.40 -6.34
N LEU A 331 -14.61 -1.02 -6.28
CA LEU A 331 -15.78 -0.41 -5.66
C LEU A 331 -15.65 -0.35 -4.13
N GLU A 332 -15.07 -1.37 -3.52
CA GLU A 332 -14.78 -1.46 -2.09
C GLU A 332 -13.75 -0.41 -1.68
N VAL A 333 -12.72 -0.20 -2.50
CA VAL A 333 -11.72 0.86 -2.31
C VAL A 333 -12.36 2.24 -2.45
N LEU A 334 -13.19 2.46 -3.47
CA LEU A 334 -13.93 3.72 -3.62
C LEU A 334 -14.75 4.04 -2.37
N LYS A 335 -15.52 3.07 -1.85
CA LYS A 335 -16.33 3.24 -0.64
C LYS A 335 -15.47 3.55 0.58
N GLU A 336 -14.40 2.79 0.80
CA GLU A 336 -13.50 2.96 1.95
C GLU A 336 -12.80 4.33 1.89
N ILE A 337 -12.17 4.67 0.77
CA ILE A 337 -11.38 5.89 0.63
C ILE A 337 -12.27 7.13 0.60
N THR A 338 -13.42 7.10 -0.09
CA THR A 338 -14.35 8.24 -0.09
C THR A 338 -14.88 8.50 1.32
N ALA A 339 -15.17 7.45 2.11
CA ALA A 339 -15.60 7.60 3.49
C ALA A 339 -14.51 8.23 4.40
N LEU A 340 -13.23 8.01 4.10
CA LEU A 340 -12.11 8.64 4.81
C LEU A 340 -11.90 10.10 4.40
N LEU A 341 -12.11 10.43 3.13
CA LEU A 341 -11.81 11.74 2.55
C LEU A 341 -13.02 12.68 2.46
N SER A 342 -14.21 12.25 2.91
CA SER A 342 -15.47 12.99 2.76
C SER A 342 -15.40 14.41 3.34
N GLY A 343 -15.35 15.40 2.44
CA GLY A 343 -15.50 16.84 2.72
C GLY A 343 -16.46 17.47 1.69
N PRO A 344 -17.02 18.67 1.97
CA PRO A 344 -17.94 19.33 1.05
C PRO A 344 -17.22 19.83 -0.22
N GLY A 345 -17.78 19.58 -1.41
CA GLY A 345 -17.34 20.20 -2.66
C GLY A 345 -17.07 19.20 -3.79
N GLU A 346 -15.79 18.99 -4.10
CA GLU A 346 -15.30 18.22 -5.25
C GLU A 346 -15.01 16.75 -4.93
N PRO A 347 -15.03 15.85 -5.93
CA PRO A 347 -14.62 14.47 -5.76
C PRO A 347 -13.17 14.39 -5.21
N PRO A 348 -12.94 13.63 -4.12
CA PRO A 348 -11.63 13.58 -3.47
C PRO A 348 -10.58 12.81 -4.28
N ILE A 349 -11.00 11.95 -5.22
CA ILE A 349 -10.11 11.11 -6.03
C ILE A 349 -9.94 11.73 -7.42
N ASP A 350 -8.71 12.08 -7.78
CA ASP A 350 -8.39 12.61 -9.11
C ASP A 350 -8.33 11.49 -10.16
N LEU A 351 -7.63 10.40 -9.82
CA LEU A 351 -7.40 9.28 -10.72
C LEU A 351 -7.54 7.96 -9.97
N LEU A 352 -8.33 7.05 -10.52
CA LEU A 352 -8.38 5.64 -10.14
C LEU A 352 -8.03 4.78 -11.35
N LEU A 353 -6.88 4.11 -11.28
CA LEU A 353 -6.46 3.11 -12.25
C LEU A 353 -6.72 1.71 -11.69
N SER A 354 -7.39 0.87 -12.48
CA SER A 354 -7.70 -0.52 -12.14
C SER A 354 -7.02 -1.46 -13.12
N LEU A 355 -6.24 -2.42 -12.61
CA LEU A 355 -5.60 -3.45 -13.42
C LEU A 355 -6.32 -4.78 -13.21
N GLY A 356 -7.10 -5.14 -14.22
CA GLY A 356 -7.94 -6.33 -14.25
C GLY A 356 -7.16 -7.61 -14.55
N THR A 357 -7.75 -8.73 -14.15
CA THR A 357 -7.33 -10.06 -14.60
C THR A 357 -8.54 -10.82 -15.15
N ASP A 358 -8.38 -11.36 -16.36
CA ASP A 358 -9.40 -12.18 -17.03
C ASP A 358 -10.00 -13.26 -16.11
N GLU A 359 -11.34 -13.37 -16.13
CA GLU A 359 -12.16 -14.20 -15.25
C GLU A 359 -11.94 -15.71 -15.42
N HIS A 360 -11.39 -16.13 -16.57
CA HIS A 360 -11.31 -17.54 -16.92
C HIS A 360 -10.16 -18.27 -16.22
N HIS A 361 -10.46 -19.08 -15.20
CA HIS A 361 -9.54 -20.06 -14.57
C HIS A 361 -8.39 -19.44 -13.77
N ALA A 362 -8.68 -19.02 -12.53
CA ALA A 362 -7.67 -18.74 -11.51
C ALA A 362 -7.09 -20.06 -10.94
N TRP A 363 -6.02 -20.51 -11.58
CA TRP A 363 -5.13 -21.65 -11.31
C TRP A 363 -4.77 -22.02 -9.84
N PHE A 364 -5.05 -21.19 -8.82
CA PHE A 364 -4.56 -21.48 -7.45
C PHE A 364 -5.41 -22.52 -6.69
N TYR A 365 -6.67 -22.73 -7.08
CA TYR A 365 -7.60 -23.63 -6.35
C TYR A 365 -8.21 -24.78 -7.16
N GLU A 366 -8.05 -24.81 -8.49
CA GLU A 366 -8.79 -25.76 -9.35
C GLU A 366 -8.40 -27.23 -9.19
N LYS A 367 -7.29 -27.54 -8.50
CA LYS A 367 -6.93 -28.94 -8.20
C LYS A 367 -7.81 -29.59 -7.11
N LEU A 368 -8.82 -28.88 -6.59
CA LEU A 368 -9.76 -29.39 -5.57
C LEU A 368 -11.19 -29.62 -6.07
N GLY A 369 -11.38 -29.75 -7.39
CA GLY A 369 -12.57 -30.39 -7.93
C GLY A 369 -13.87 -29.64 -7.70
N ARG A 370 -14.08 -28.56 -8.46
CA ARG A 370 -15.35 -28.11 -9.07
C ARG A 370 -15.14 -26.71 -9.68
N PRO A 371 -15.67 -26.44 -10.89
CA PRO A 371 -15.73 -25.08 -11.40
C PRO A 371 -16.53 -24.27 -10.39
N SER A 372 -15.88 -23.29 -9.77
CA SER A 372 -16.55 -22.39 -8.84
C SER A 372 -16.34 -20.97 -9.34
N SER A 373 -17.45 -20.26 -9.57
CA SER A 373 -17.48 -18.88 -10.03
C SER A 373 -16.67 -17.99 -9.07
N MET A 374 -15.75 -17.20 -9.62
CA MET A 374 -15.09 -16.11 -8.90
C MET A 374 -16.07 -14.94 -8.73
N GLY A 375 -15.72 -13.99 -7.85
CA GLY A 375 -16.45 -12.72 -7.82
C GLY A 375 -16.30 -12.02 -9.17
N SER A 376 -17.37 -11.45 -9.70
CA SER A 376 -17.34 -10.64 -10.92
C SER A 376 -16.74 -9.27 -10.64
N SER A 377 -16.21 -8.62 -11.67
CA SER A 377 -15.91 -7.18 -11.58
C SER A 377 -17.21 -6.38 -11.39
N PRO A 378 -17.16 -5.18 -10.76
CA PRO A 378 -18.29 -4.27 -10.72
C PRO A 378 -18.80 -3.96 -12.13
N SER A 379 -20.10 -3.77 -12.28
CA SER A 379 -20.65 -3.32 -13.56
C SER A 379 -20.17 -1.89 -13.83
N GLN A 380 -19.95 -1.53 -15.10
CA GLN A 380 -19.61 -0.16 -15.48
C GLN A 380 -20.65 0.83 -14.91
N ALA A 381 -21.93 0.47 -14.96
CA ALA A 381 -23.03 1.27 -14.40
C ALA A 381 -22.92 1.52 -12.88
N ASP A 382 -22.27 0.65 -12.12
CA ASP A 382 -22.02 0.88 -10.69
C ASP A 382 -20.86 1.84 -10.46
N ILE A 383 -19.85 1.84 -11.34
CA ILE A 383 -18.74 2.80 -11.32
C ILE A 383 -19.22 4.18 -11.77
N ASP A 384 -20.04 4.26 -12.83
CA ASP A 384 -20.55 5.52 -13.37
C ASP A 384 -21.40 6.31 -12.35
N LYS A 385 -22.06 5.61 -11.40
CA LYS A 385 -22.80 6.26 -10.31
C LYS A 385 -21.92 7.07 -9.36
N GLU A 386 -20.65 6.70 -9.28
CA GLU A 386 -19.63 7.30 -8.41
C GLU A 386 -18.81 8.39 -9.16
N GLU A 387 -18.93 8.48 -10.48
CA GLU A 387 -18.26 9.49 -11.30
C GLU A 387 -18.74 10.90 -10.93
N GLY A 388 -17.80 11.84 -10.80
CA GLY A 388 -18.07 13.22 -10.39
C GLY A 388 -18.46 13.39 -8.91
N LYS A 389 -18.73 12.28 -8.19
CA LYS A 389 -18.99 12.28 -6.74
C LYS A 389 -17.77 11.85 -5.95
N SER A 390 -17.20 10.71 -6.34
CA SER A 390 -16.11 10.05 -5.64
C SER A 390 -14.79 10.24 -6.39
N PHE A 391 -14.81 10.19 -7.73
CA PHE A 391 -13.63 10.34 -8.58
C PHE A 391 -13.84 11.25 -9.80
N ILE A 392 -12.73 11.71 -10.40
CA ILE A 392 -12.70 12.51 -11.65
C ILE A 392 -12.35 11.63 -12.85
N HIS A 393 -11.28 10.86 -12.76
CA HIS A 393 -10.82 9.98 -13.83
C HIS A 393 -10.80 8.53 -13.36
N TYR A 394 -11.43 7.65 -14.13
CA TYR A 394 -11.38 6.21 -13.95
C TYR A 394 -10.94 5.53 -15.23
N HIS A 395 -10.07 4.54 -15.10
CA HIS A 395 -9.74 3.66 -16.21
C HIS A 395 -9.38 2.26 -15.74
N ARG A 396 -9.87 1.26 -16.47
CA ARG A 396 -9.59 -0.14 -16.22
C ARG A 396 -8.83 -0.74 -17.39
N PHE A 397 -7.60 -1.16 -17.11
CA PHE A 397 -6.80 -1.94 -18.04
C PHE A 397 -7.03 -3.42 -17.77
N GLU A 398 -7.60 -4.15 -18.73
CA GLU A 398 -7.84 -5.58 -18.60
C GLU A 398 -7.55 -6.28 -19.93
N VAL A 399 -6.66 -7.27 -19.87
CA VAL A 399 -6.38 -8.14 -21.03
C VAL A 399 -7.41 -9.26 -21.02
N THR A 400 -8.32 -9.26 -21.97
CA THR A 400 -9.33 -10.31 -22.12
C THR A 400 -8.78 -11.52 -22.88
N ASP A 401 -9.44 -12.67 -22.73
CA ASP A 401 -9.22 -13.87 -23.55
C ASP A 401 -7.80 -14.45 -23.52
N ILE A 402 -7.09 -14.35 -22.39
CA ILE A 402 -5.76 -14.97 -22.29
C ILE A 402 -5.91 -16.49 -22.29
N ARG A 403 -5.47 -17.11 -23.39
CA ARG A 403 -5.46 -18.57 -23.58
C ARG A 403 -4.17 -19.16 -23.02
N LEU A 404 -4.27 -19.88 -21.92
CA LEU A 404 -3.16 -20.62 -21.34
C LEU A 404 -3.06 -22.00 -22.01
N GLY A 405 -1.84 -22.41 -22.39
CA GLY A 405 -1.62 -23.75 -22.93
C GLY A 405 -1.89 -24.88 -21.92
N LEU A 406 -1.63 -26.13 -22.33
CA LEU A 406 -1.76 -27.29 -21.43
C LEU A 406 -0.59 -27.39 -20.44
N ARG A 407 0.59 -26.85 -20.80
CA ARG A 407 1.83 -26.99 -20.06
C ARG A 407 2.09 -25.77 -19.18
N LYS A 408 1.95 -25.95 -17.86
CA LYS A 408 2.10 -24.90 -16.83
C LYS A 408 3.40 -24.10 -16.90
N LYS A 409 4.51 -24.73 -17.32
CA LYS A 409 5.81 -24.06 -17.45
C LYS A 409 5.80 -22.90 -18.46
N TYR A 410 4.83 -22.84 -19.37
CA TYR A 410 4.71 -21.78 -20.36
C TYR A 410 3.70 -20.68 -19.99
N TYR A 411 2.95 -20.82 -18.89
CA TYR A 411 1.85 -19.88 -18.59
C TYR A 411 2.32 -18.43 -18.49
N LEU A 412 3.44 -18.17 -17.83
CA LEU A 412 3.97 -16.80 -17.74
C LEU A 412 4.31 -16.25 -19.13
N ARG A 413 4.87 -17.07 -20.02
CA ARG A 413 5.19 -16.67 -21.39
C ARG A 413 3.91 -16.40 -22.18
N ASP A 414 2.93 -17.30 -22.11
CA ASP A 414 1.67 -17.16 -22.82
C ASP A 414 0.90 -15.89 -22.35
N ILE A 415 0.95 -15.58 -21.04
CA ILE A 415 0.39 -14.33 -20.48
C ILE A 415 1.17 -13.10 -20.95
N GLU A 416 2.51 -13.15 -20.91
CA GLU A 416 3.37 -12.03 -21.35
C GLU A 416 3.09 -11.70 -22.81
N GLU A 417 3.10 -12.70 -23.69
CA GLU A 417 2.84 -12.55 -25.12
C GLU A 417 1.45 -12.00 -25.40
N ALA A 418 0.42 -12.52 -24.74
CA ALA A 418 -0.95 -12.01 -24.88
C ALA A 418 -1.07 -10.55 -24.40
N THR A 419 -0.41 -10.21 -23.29
CA THR A 419 -0.44 -8.85 -22.73
C THR A 419 0.34 -7.87 -23.60
N GLU A 420 1.52 -8.25 -24.10
CA GLU A 420 2.32 -7.41 -24.99
C GLU A 420 1.63 -7.17 -26.32
N LYS A 421 0.96 -8.18 -26.88
CA LYS A 421 0.12 -8.02 -28.07
C LYS A 421 -1.04 -7.05 -27.81
N TRP A 422 -1.68 -7.15 -26.64
CA TRP A 422 -2.77 -6.26 -26.26
C TRP A 422 -2.28 -4.81 -26.05
N LEU A 423 -1.10 -4.62 -25.45
CA LEU A 423 -0.45 -3.31 -25.28
C LEU A 423 -0.09 -2.64 -26.61
N ALA A 424 0.22 -3.44 -27.64
CA ALA A 424 0.50 -2.94 -28.99
C ALA A 424 -0.77 -2.56 -29.79
N GLY A 425 -1.96 -2.78 -29.23
CA GLY A 425 -3.24 -2.41 -29.84
C GLY A 425 -3.65 -0.97 -29.53
N ASP A 426 -4.97 -0.75 -29.49
CA ASP A 426 -5.57 0.59 -29.33
C ASP A 426 -5.24 1.28 -27.99
N HIS A 427 -4.82 0.51 -26.98
CA HIS A 427 -4.45 0.98 -25.65
C HIS A 427 -3.09 1.70 -25.58
N GLN A 428 -2.28 1.65 -26.65
CA GLN A 428 -0.97 2.30 -26.72
C GLN A 428 -1.06 3.82 -26.44
N LYS A 429 -2.21 4.45 -26.71
CA LYS A 429 -2.42 5.89 -26.48
C LYS A 429 -2.85 6.22 -25.05
N GLU A 430 -3.42 5.27 -24.32
CA GLU A 430 -3.97 5.49 -22.98
C GLU A 430 -2.88 5.49 -21.92
N ILE A 431 -1.89 4.60 -22.06
CA ILE A 431 -0.79 4.49 -21.09
C ILE A 431 0.04 5.78 -20.99
N PRO A 432 0.52 6.39 -22.09
CA PRO A 432 1.25 7.66 -22.03
C PRO A 432 0.42 8.79 -21.38
N ARG A 433 -0.88 8.87 -21.69
CA ARG A 433 -1.78 9.87 -21.08
C ARG A 433 -1.79 9.77 -19.55
N TYR A 434 -1.96 8.57 -19.00
CA TYR A 434 -1.95 8.42 -17.54
C TYR A 434 -0.54 8.57 -16.94
N ALA A 435 0.51 8.19 -17.67
CA ALA A 435 1.88 8.46 -17.26
C ALA A 435 2.13 9.97 -17.09
N GLU A 436 1.73 10.79 -18.06
CA GLU A 436 1.83 12.25 -18.01
C GLU A 436 1.08 12.85 -16.81
N MET A 437 -0.16 12.38 -16.55
CA MET A 437 -0.94 12.82 -15.40
C MET A 437 -0.23 12.50 -14.07
N LEU A 438 0.29 11.28 -13.94
CA LEU A 438 1.01 10.83 -12.74
C LEU A 438 2.31 11.62 -12.54
N VAL A 439 3.09 11.84 -13.61
CA VAL A 439 4.34 12.62 -13.57
C VAL A 439 4.07 14.08 -13.22
N SER A 440 3.07 14.69 -13.85
CA SER A 440 2.65 16.07 -13.55
C SER A 440 2.30 16.23 -12.07
N ARG A 441 1.49 15.31 -11.53
CA ARG A 441 1.14 15.32 -10.10
C ARG A 441 2.36 15.11 -9.21
N ARG A 442 3.24 14.15 -9.52
CA ARG A 442 4.46 13.88 -8.74
C ARG A 442 5.39 15.09 -8.70
N ARG A 443 5.66 15.72 -9.85
CA ARG A 443 6.52 16.92 -9.93
C ARG A 443 5.93 18.10 -9.15
N ALA A 444 4.63 18.35 -9.27
CA ALA A 444 3.94 19.38 -8.48
C ALA A 444 4.05 19.13 -6.96
N ARG A 445 3.94 17.86 -6.54
CA ARG A 445 4.14 17.46 -5.15
C ARG A 445 5.60 17.60 -4.71
N ALA A 446 6.56 17.24 -5.56
CA ALA A 446 7.99 17.31 -5.29
C ALA A 446 8.52 18.73 -5.02
N ALA A 447 7.82 19.75 -5.49
CA ALA A 447 8.12 21.15 -5.18
C ALA A 447 7.70 21.58 -3.76
N THR A 448 6.98 20.73 -3.01
CA THR A 448 6.47 21.02 -1.66
C THR A 448 7.30 20.35 -0.56
N THR A 449 7.25 20.89 0.66
CA THR A 449 7.93 20.32 1.83
C THR A 449 7.37 18.95 2.24
N ARG A 450 6.09 18.68 1.98
CA ARG A 450 5.44 17.38 2.26
C ARG A 450 6.06 16.23 1.46
N TRP A 451 6.70 16.51 0.33
CA TRP A 451 7.39 15.49 -0.46
C TRP A 451 8.54 14.83 0.31
N GLU A 452 9.22 15.60 1.16
CA GLU A 452 10.32 15.09 1.97
C GLU A 452 9.86 13.91 2.85
N THR A 453 8.71 14.04 3.51
CA THR A 453 8.13 12.95 4.30
C THR A 453 7.58 11.84 3.41
N PHE A 454 6.86 12.18 2.34
CA PHE A 454 6.17 11.23 1.48
C PHE A 454 7.12 10.28 0.74
N ALA A 455 8.16 10.80 0.10
CA ALA A 455 9.06 10.00 -0.76
C ALA A 455 10.44 9.73 -0.13
N LEU A 456 10.97 10.67 0.66
CA LEU A 456 12.31 10.54 1.25
C LEU A 456 12.29 9.98 2.68
N GLY A 457 11.10 9.78 3.26
CA GLY A 457 10.94 9.33 4.65
C GLY A 457 11.60 10.29 5.63
N VAL A 458 11.59 11.59 5.31
CA VAL A 458 12.22 12.58 6.17
C VAL A 458 11.44 12.73 7.48
N ARG A 459 12.18 12.86 8.57
CA ARG A 459 11.71 13.33 9.87
C ARG A 459 12.63 14.39 10.40
N TYR A 460 12.08 15.21 11.28
CA TYR A 460 12.79 16.36 11.83
C TYR A 460 13.10 16.15 13.30
N PHE A 461 14.33 16.50 13.67
CA PHE A 461 14.84 16.35 15.02
C PHE A 461 15.31 17.67 15.59
N CYS A 462 14.84 17.99 16.80
CA CYS A 462 15.37 19.13 17.53
C CYS A 462 16.78 18.84 18.03
N PHE A 463 17.72 19.70 17.66
CA PHE A 463 19.14 19.59 17.99
C PHE A 463 19.52 20.36 19.28
N HIS A 464 18.56 20.91 20.02
CA HIS A 464 18.80 21.54 21.32
C HIS A 464 18.75 20.48 22.43
N ASP A 465 19.86 20.30 23.14
CA ASP A 465 20.04 19.21 24.12
C ASP A 465 18.99 19.21 25.25
N GLU A 466 18.57 20.39 25.69
CA GLU A 466 17.58 20.56 26.78
C GLU A 466 16.12 20.35 26.30
N CYS A 467 15.91 20.14 25.00
CA CYS A 467 14.57 19.98 24.46
C CYS A 467 14.01 18.58 24.69
N LYS A 468 12.84 18.52 25.32
CA LYS A 468 12.09 17.27 25.58
C LYS A 468 11.40 16.75 24.33
N ASP A 469 10.90 17.64 23.48
CA ASP A 469 10.20 17.30 22.23
C ASP A 469 11.23 17.21 21.11
N ARG A 470 11.67 16.00 20.79
CA ARG A 470 12.79 15.81 19.87
C ARG A 470 12.41 15.40 18.46
N PHE A 471 11.16 15.00 18.19
CA PHE A 471 10.77 14.37 16.94
C PHE A 471 9.52 15.02 16.33
N PHE A 472 9.54 15.25 15.03
CA PHE A 472 8.47 15.90 14.28
C PHE A 472 8.28 15.24 12.91
N ASP A 473 7.01 15.04 12.53
CA ASP A 473 6.62 14.35 11.29
C ASP A 473 6.68 15.24 10.05
N SER A 474 6.56 16.55 10.22
CA SER A 474 6.58 17.52 9.13
C SER A 474 7.53 18.68 9.40
N ARG A 475 8.02 19.30 8.31
CA ARG A 475 8.84 20.52 8.37
C ARG A 475 8.10 21.67 9.07
N GLY A 476 6.78 21.77 8.86
CA GLY A 476 5.94 22.80 9.46
C GLY A 476 5.85 22.66 10.97
N ASP A 477 5.60 21.45 11.48
CA ASP A 477 5.55 21.18 12.92
C ASP A 477 6.90 21.47 13.58
N PHE A 478 7.99 21.14 12.90
CA PHE A 478 9.34 21.43 13.37
C PHE A 478 9.63 22.93 13.41
N HIS A 479 9.22 23.67 12.38
CA HIS A 479 9.32 25.13 12.36
C HIS A 479 8.54 25.77 13.51
N GLU A 480 7.28 25.37 13.73
CA GLU A 480 6.47 25.87 14.84
C GLU A 480 7.12 25.55 16.19
N HIS A 481 7.66 24.35 16.34
CA HIS A 481 8.40 23.97 17.52
C HIS A 481 9.61 24.88 17.77
N LEU A 482 10.47 25.07 16.77
CA LEU A 482 11.67 25.91 16.89
C LEU A 482 11.30 27.36 17.18
N ASP A 483 10.25 27.89 16.57
CA ASP A 483 9.81 29.25 16.86
C ASP A 483 9.30 29.37 18.30
N ARG A 484 8.41 28.45 18.72
CA ARG A 484 7.77 28.49 20.04
C ARG A 484 8.73 28.21 21.19
N LYS A 485 9.68 27.27 21.03
CA LYS A 485 10.56 26.80 22.11
C LYS A 485 11.96 27.40 22.03
N HIS A 486 12.43 27.74 20.83
CA HIS A 486 13.79 28.20 20.58
C HIS A 486 13.86 29.61 19.96
N ARG A 487 12.71 30.30 19.81
CA ARG A 487 12.62 31.70 19.35
C ARG A 487 13.25 31.92 17.98
N LEU A 488 13.13 30.94 17.09
CA LEU A 488 13.73 30.94 15.75
C LEU A 488 13.52 32.26 15.00
N MET A 489 12.28 32.75 14.88
CA MET A 489 11.99 33.97 14.14
C MET A 489 12.63 35.21 14.77
N LYS A 490 12.73 35.24 16.10
CA LYS A 490 13.36 36.36 16.82
C LYS A 490 14.87 36.39 16.60
N GLU A 491 15.53 35.24 16.57
CA GLU A 491 16.97 35.16 16.31
C GLU A 491 17.30 35.41 14.84
N ALA A 492 16.45 34.94 13.91
CA ALA A 492 16.57 35.26 12.49
C ALA A 492 16.43 36.76 12.22
N ALA A 493 15.48 37.44 12.88
CA ALA A 493 15.29 38.89 12.77
C ALA A 493 16.48 39.71 13.26
N LYS A 494 17.31 39.15 14.15
CA LYS A 494 18.57 39.77 14.60
C LYS A 494 19.75 39.50 13.64
N GLY A 495 19.53 38.76 12.55
CA GLY A 495 20.58 38.28 11.67
C GLY A 495 21.45 37.18 12.27
N GLY A 496 21.00 36.55 13.36
CA GLY A 496 21.79 35.55 14.09
C GLY A 496 21.75 34.15 13.49
N VAL A 497 20.73 33.83 12.67
CA VAL A 497 20.52 32.51 12.08
C VAL A 497 19.75 32.61 10.75
N ASP A 498 20.04 31.69 9.83
CA ASP A 498 19.20 31.44 8.66
C ASP A 498 18.12 30.39 8.97
N ILE A 499 16.87 30.65 8.58
CA ILE A 499 15.72 29.79 8.93
C ILE A 499 15.79 28.46 8.18
N GLU A 500 16.09 28.48 6.88
CA GLU A 500 16.07 27.27 6.05
C GLU A 500 17.25 26.36 6.41
N GLU A 501 18.44 26.92 6.62
CA GLU A 501 19.61 26.19 7.11
C GLU A 501 19.34 25.55 8.47
N THR A 502 18.65 26.27 9.37
CA THR A 502 18.29 25.76 10.69
C THR A 502 17.31 24.58 10.60
N LEU A 503 16.30 24.67 9.73
CA LEU A 503 15.35 23.58 9.52
C LEU A 503 16.05 22.37 8.88
N ASP A 504 16.95 22.60 7.92
CA ASP A 504 17.71 21.58 7.23
C ASP A 504 18.65 20.81 8.15
N ARG A 505 19.23 21.49 9.15
CA ARG A 505 20.04 20.86 10.21
C ARG A 505 19.25 19.81 11.00
N GLY A 506 17.94 20.02 11.17
CA GLY A 506 17.05 19.07 11.85
C GLY A 506 16.65 17.87 10.99
N ARG A 507 16.89 17.90 9.67
CA ARG A 507 16.45 16.87 8.72
C ARG A 507 17.18 15.54 8.96
N LYS A 508 16.42 14.43 8.98
CA LYS A 508 16.92 13.05 8.97
C LYS A 508 16.18 12.24 7.90
N PHE A 509 16.93 11.53 7.07
CA PHE A 509 16.39 10.73 5.96
C PHE A 509 16.10 9.28 6.37
N GLY A 510 15.21 8.61 5.64
CA GLY A 510 15.01 7.16 5.76
C GLY A 510 14.40 6.71 7.10
N CYS A 511 13.74 7.61 7.80
CA CYS A 511 12.99 7.30 9.01
C CYS A 511 11.62 6.73 8.62
N SER A 512 11.40 5.45 8.90
CA SER A 512 10.15 4.72 8.66
C SER A 512 9.51 4.28 9.95
#